data_AF-A8Y9I4-F1
#
_entry.id   AF-A8Y9I4-F1
#
_cell.length_a   1.000
_cell.length_b   1.000
_cell.length_c   1.000
_cell.angle_alpha   90.00
_cell.angle_beta   90.00
_cell.angle_gamma   90.00
#
_symmetry.space_group_name_H-M   'P 1'
#
loop_
_entity.id
_entity.type
_entity.pdbx_description
1 polymer ?
#
loop_
_entity_poly.entity_id
_entity_poly.type
_entity_poly.pdbx_seq_one_letter_code
_entity_poly.pdbx_strand_id
1 'polypeptide(L)'
;MDKRHLTVLSWMVTALLSSQSLNQARWEPFVQSRAEQANSYQRRWNRFCQNGRVAVEKIYIPLILKAIETWKEKGERLYLAIDTTLLWNQYCFVYLAVVCGGRAVPLMWMG
;
A
#
# COMPACT_ATOMS: atom_id res chain seq x y z
N MET A 1 -2.09 -13.88 -8.32
CA MET A 1 -1.95 -13.48 -6.91
C MET A 1 -2.81 -14.42 -6.09
N ASP A 2 -2.35 -14.92 -4.94
CA ASP A 2 -3.15 -15.83 -4.09
C ASP A 2 -4.30 -15.04 -3.44
N LYS A 3 -5.53 -15.57 -3.50
CA LYS A 3 -6.72 -14.96 -2.88
C LYS A 3 -6.48 -14.65 -1.39
N ARG A 4 -5.72 -15.49 -0.69
CA ARG A 4 -5.39 -15.30 0.73
C ARG A 4 -4.59 -14.01 0.97
N HIS A 5 -3.67 -13.66 0.07
CA HIS A 5 -2.90 -12.42 0.17
C HIS A 5 -3.82 -11.20 -0.02
N LEU A 6 -4.75 -11.26 -0.96
CA LEU A 6 -5.73 -10.18 -1.19
C LEU A 6 -6.67 -10.01 0.00
N THR A 7 -7.12 -11.10 0.63
CA THR A 7 -7.93 -11.03 1.85
C THR A 7 -7.19 -10.32 2.97
N VAL A 8 -5.94 -10.72 3.25
CA VAL A 8 -5.14 -10.07 4.30
C VAL A 8 -4.88 -8.60 3.98
N LEU A 9 -4.56 -8.27 2.72
CA LEU A 9 -4.40 -6.89 2.29
C LEU A 9 -5.67 -6.07 2.50
N SER A 10 -6.84 -6.61 2.14
CA SER A 10 -8.11 -5.91 2.31
C SER A 10 -8.39 -5.59 3.79
N TRP A 11 -8.10 -6.53 4.70
CA TRP A 11 -8.17 -6.27 6.14
C TRP A 11 -7.21 -5.18 6.59
N MET A 12 -5.96 -5.18 6.10
CA MET A 12 -4.97 -4.16 6.45
C MET A 12 -5.41 -2.77 5.97
N VAL A 13 -5.91 -2.66 4.74
CA VAL A 13 -6.41 -1.39 4.18
C VAL A 13 -7.63 -0.89 4.96
N THR A 14 -8.63 -1.75 5.19
CA THR A 14 -9.81 -1.39 5.98
C THR A 14 -9.44 -0.95 7.38
N ALA A 15 -8.55 -1.67 8.07
CA ALA A 15 -8.14 -1.32 9.41
C ALA A 15 -7.33 -0.02 9.47
N LEU A 16 -6.46 0.23 8.48
CA LEU A 16 -5.73 1.48 8.36
C LEU A 16 -6.68 2.67 8.18
N LEU A 17 -7.66 2.55 7.27
CA LEU A 17 -8.63 3.61 6.99
C LEU A 17 -9.52 3.89 8.21
N SER A 18 -10.02 2.83 8.86
CA SER A 18 -10.91 2.98 10.02
C SER A 18 -10.18 3.46 11.29
N SER A 19 -8.95 3.00 11.52
CA SER A 19 -8.16 3.41 12.71
C SER A 19 -7.41 4.72 12.53
N GLN A 20 -7.22 5.18 11.29
CA GLN A 20 -6.40 6.34 10.92
C GLN A 20 -4.98 6.30 11.52
N SER A 21 -4.44 5.10 11.77
CA SER A 21 -3.17 4.93 12.45
C SER A 21 -2.33 3.85 11.79
N LEU A 22 -1.02 4.11 11.66
CA LEU A 22 -0.05 3.10 11.24
C LEU A 22 0.31 2.11 12.36
N ASN A 23 -0.12 2.38 13.60
CA ASN A 23 0.09 1.46 14.71
C ASN A 23 -0.82 0.24 14.56
N GLN A 24 -0.22 -0.88 14.14
CA GLN A 24 -0.92 -2.15 13.88
C GLN A 24 -1.68 -2.71 15.09
N ALA A 25 -1.31 -2.33 16.32
CA ALA A 25 -2.07 -2.72 17.51
C ALA A 25 -3.48 -2.12 17.53
N ARG A 26 -3.71 -1.00 16.85
CA ARG A 26 -5.03 -0.36 16.75
C ARG A 26 -5.92 -0.95 15.67
N TRP A 27 -5.43 -1.93 14.90
CA TRP A 27 -6.14 -2.48 13.75
C TRP A 27 -7.12 -3.59 14.10
N GLU A 28 -6.90 -4.29 15.21
CA GLU A 28 -7.66 -5.46 15.64
C GLU A 28 -9.20 -5.26 15.61
N PRO A 29 -9.77 -4.15 16.13
CA PRO A 29 -11.21 -3.94 16.12
C PRO A 29 -11.85 -3.88 14.72
N PHE A 30 -11.05 -3.67 13.68
CA PHE A 30 -11.51 -3.44 12.31
C PHE A 30 -11.31 -4.65 11.40
N VAL A 31 -10.89 -5.79 11.95
CA VAL A 31 -10.56 -7.00 11.19
C VAL A 31 -11.53 -8.12 11.55
N GLN A 32 -12.25 -8.61 10.55
CA GLN A 32 -13.13 -9.77 10.72
C GLN A 32 -12.31 -11.06 10.70
N SER A 33 -11.84 -11.50 11.87
CA SER A 33 -11.07 -12.73 12.03
C SER A 33 -11.59 -13.60 13.17
N ARG A 34 -11.35 -14.91 13.07
CA ARG A 34 -11.59 -15.87 14.17
C ARG A 34 -10.48 -15.85 15.24
N ALA A 35 -9.54 -14.91 15.15
CA ALA A 35 -8.44 -14.84 16.08
C ALA A 35 -8.90 -14.11 17.35
N GLU A 36 -8.73 -14.74 18.51
CA GLU A 36 -9.16 -14.17 19.80
C GLU A 36 -8.01 -13.48 20.55
N GLN A 37 -6.80 -13.52 19.99
CA GLN A 37 -5.57 -13.07 20.65
C GLN A 37 -4.92 -11.94 19.84
N ALA A 38 -4.68 -10.79 20.47
CA ALA A 38 -4.03 -9.61 19.86
C ALA A 38 -2.70 -9.97 19.16
N ASN A 39 -1.89 -10.84 19.77
CA ASN A 39 -0.61 -11.31 19.21
C ASN A 39 -0.76 -12.07 17.88
N SER A 40 -1.92 -12.66 17.60
CA SER A 40 -2.17 -13.37 16.35
C SER A 40 -2.37 -12.42 15.18
N TYR A 41 -2.92 -11.22 15.42
CA TYR A 41 -3.07 -10.18 14.42
C TYR A 41 -1.71 -9.59 14.03
N GLN A 42 -0.91 -9.16 15.01
CA GLN A 42 0.43 -8.61 14.75
C GLN A 42 1.33 -9.59 13.97
N ARG A 43 1.35 -10.87 14.36
CA ARG A 43 2.08 -11.91 13.62
C ARG A 43 1.57 -12.10 12.20
N ARG A 44 0.27 -11.93 11.94
CA ARG A 44 -0.31 -12.00 10.60
C ARG A 44 0.16 -10.84 9.74
N TRP A 45 0.09 -9.61 10.23
CA TRP A 45 0.55 -8.42 9.51
C TRP A 45 2.03 -8.51 9.17
N ASN A 46 2.84 -8.89 10.16
CA ASN A 46 4.27 -9.05 9.96
C ASN A 46 4.58 -10.14 8.91
N ARG A 47 3.91 -11.31 9.00
CA ARG A 47 4.05 -12.35 7.98
C ARG A 47 3.64 -11.87 6.60
N PHE A 48 2.60 -11.05 6.46
CA PHE A 48 2.21 -10.50 5.17
C PHE A 48 3.31 -9.59 4.60
N CYS A 49 3.81 -8.64 5.40
CA CYS A 49 4.86 -7.70 4.97
C CYS A 49 6.19 -8.39 4.63
N GLN A 50 6.50 -9.49 5.31
CA GLN A 50 7.74 -10.25 5.11
C GLN A 50 7.61 -11.37 4.07
N ASN A 51 6.41 -11.61 3.52
CA ASN A 51 6.19 -12.70 2.59
C ASN A 51 6.65 -12.32 1.18
N GLY A 52 7.83 -12.81 0.78
CA GLY A 52 8.39 -12.56 -0.56
C GLY A 52 7.55 -13.07 -1.74
N ARG A 53 6.48 -13.85 -1.50
CA ARG A 53 5.50 -14.25 -2.54
C ARG A 53 4.42 -13.18 -2.77
N VAL A 54 4.37 -12.15 -1.92
CA VAL A 54 3.53 -10.96 -2.12
C VAL A 54 4.20 -10.08 -3.17
N ALA A 55 3.86 -10.31 -4.43
CA ALA A 55 4.33 -9.46 -5.53
C ALA A 55 3.62 -8.09 -5.46
N VAL A 56 4.26 -7.10 -4.83
CA VAL A 56 3.72 -5.75 -4.60
C VAL A 56 3.27 -5.10 -5.90
N GLU A 57 4.08 -5.18 -6.95
CA GLU A 57 3.77 -4.63 -8.27
C GLU A 57 2.46 -5.18 -8.84
N LYS A 58 2.20 -6.48 -8.67
CA LYS A 58 0.96 -7.13 -9.14
C LYS A 58 -0.29 -6.69 -8.38
N ILE A 59 -0.13 -6.02 -7.24
CA ILE A 59 -1.23 -5.42 -6.47
C ILE A 59 -1.32 -3.92 -6.80
N TYR A 60 -0.20 -3.23 -6.68
CA TYR A 60 -0.14 -1.78 -6.69
C TYR A 60 -0.40 -1.19 -8.08
N ILE A 61 0.22 -1.76 -9.12
CA ILE A 61 0.14 -1.23 -10.49
C ILE A 61 -1.32 -1.21 -11.00
N PRO A 62 -2.11 -2.30 -10.87
CA PRO A 62 -3.52 -2.26 -11.26
C PRO A 62 -4.35 -1.19 -10.53
N LEU A 63 -4.07 -0.94 -9.25
CA LEU A 63 -4.81 0.04 -8.46
C LEU A 63 -4.52 1.47 -8.93
N ILE A 64 -3.24 1.83 -9.11
CA ILE A 64 -2.88 3.18 -9.57
C ILE A 64 -3.31 3.43 -11.02
N LEU A 65 -3.21 2.42 -11.90
CA LEU A 65 -3.70 2.53 -13.27
C LEU A 65 -5.22 2.74 -13.31
N LYS A 66 -5.98 2.06 -12.45
CA LYS A 66 -7.43 2.27 -12.37
C LYS A 66 -7.78 3.66 -11.86
N ALA A 67 -7.05 4.18 -10.88
CA ALA A 67 -7.23 5.56 -10.40
C ALA A 67 -6.95 6.58 -11.51
N ILE A 68 -5.87 6.38 -12.27
CA ILE A 68 -5.49 7.24 -13.41
C ILE A 68 -6.56 7.20 -14.51
N GLU A 69 -7.12 6.04 -14.82
CA GLU A 69 -8.20 5.91 -15.79
C GLU A 69 -9.42 6.76 -15.39
N THR A 70 -9.81 6.72 -14.12
CA THR A 70 -10.92 7.56 -13.61
C THR A 70 -10.62 9.05 -13.71
N TRP A 71 -9.37 9.49 -13.51
CA TRP A 71 -8.99 10.89 -13.72
C TRP A 71 -9.00 11.28 -15.19
N LYS A 72 -8.56 10.38 -16.07
CA LYS A 72 -8.58 10.56 -17.53
C LYS A 72 -10.02 10.72 -18.05
N GLU A 73 -10.95 9.89 -17.60
CA GLU A 73 -12.38 9.98 -17.97
C GLU A 73 -12.99 11.35 -17.63
N LYS A 74 -12.53 11.97 -16.54
CA LYS A 74 -12.96 13.31 -16.11
C LYS A 74 -12.24 14.46 -16.82
N GLY A 75 -11.26 14.16 -17.68
CA GLY A 75 -10.44 15.18 -18.35
C GLY A 75 -9.49 15.94 -17.41
N GLU A 76 -9.15 15.36 -16.26
CA GLU A 76 -8.27 16.00 -15.27
C GLU A 76 -6.81 16.01 -15.76
N ARG A 77 -6.09 17.11 -15.50
CA ARG A 77 -4.66 17.21 -15.78
C ARG A 77 -3.87 16.38 -14.77
N LEU A 78 -3.08 15.44 -15.26
CA LEU A 78 -2.15 14.67 -14.44
C LEU A 78 -0.85 15.45 -14.23
N TYR A 79 -0.44 15.60 -12.98
CA TYR A 79 0.87 16.15 -12.63
C TYR A 79 1.80 15.01 -12.22
N LEU A 80 3.00 14.99 -12.78
CA LEU A 80 4.02 13.99 -12.48
C LEU A 80 5.22 14.65 -11.82
N ALA A 81 5.81 13.95 -10.85
CA ALA A 81 7.05 14.34 -10.19
C ALA A 81 8.07 13.21 -10.33
N ILE A 82 9.32 13.56 -10.63
CA ILE A 82 10.46 12.67 -10.49
C ILE A 82 11.19 13.10 -9.24
N ASP A 83 11.45 12.16 -8.34
CA ASP A 83 12.09 12.44 -7.07
C ASP A 83 13.03 11.30 -6.67
N THR A 84 13.93 11.60 -5.74
CA THR A 84 14.96 10.69 -5.25
C THR A 84 15.03 10.72 -3.74
N THR A 85 15.09 9.54 -3.11
CA THR A 85 15.25 9.42 -1.66
C THR A 85 16.42 8.51 -1.33
N LEU A 86 17.31 8.95 -0.42
CA LEU A 86 18.37 8.11 0.12
C LEU A 86 17.84 7.24 1.25
N LEU A 87 17.77 5.94 1.01
CA LEU A 87 17.42 4.94 2.02
C LEU A 87 18.68 4.48 2.75
N TRP A 88 18.64 4.53 4.08
CA TRP A 88 19.74 4.15 4.98
C TRP A 88 21.09 4.82 4.67
N ASN A 89 21.05 5.98 4.00
CA ASN A 89 22.24 6.68 3.51
C ASN A 89 23.14 5.81 2.59
N GLN A 90 22.57 4.83 1.90
CA GLN A 90 23.32 3.87 1.08
C GLN A 90 22.66 3.61 -0.28
N TYR A 91 21.34 3.64 -0.35
CA TYR A 91 20.60 3.29 -1.56
C TYR A 91 19.85 4.52 -2.06
N CYS A 92 20.13 4.93 -3.30
CA CYS A 92 19.39 6.01 -3.95
C CYS A 92 18.16 5.41 -4.64
N PHE A 93 16.98 5.67 -4.06
CA PHE A 93 15.71 5.25 -4.60
C PHE A 93 15.17 6.34 -5.52
N VAL A 94 15.04 6.06 -6.81
CA VAL A 94 14.53 7.00 -7.81
C VAL A 94 13.12 6.58 -8.19
N TYR A 95 12.16 7.50 -8.16
CA TYR A 95 10.77 7.18 -8.45
C TYR A 95 10.07 8.27 -9.24
N LEU A 96 9.17 7.84 -10.13
CA LEU A 96 8.19 8.70 -10.80
C LEU A 96 6.89 8.57 -10.01
N ALA A 97 6.27 9.70 -9.66
CA ALA A 97 5.04 9.75 -8.89
C ALA A 97 3.98 10.61 -9.58
N VAL A 98 2.72 10.27 -9.37
CA VAL A 98 1.59 11.15 -9.63
C VAL A 98 1.41 12.07 -8.42
N VAL A 99 1.26 13.37 -8.67
CA VAL A 99 0.94 14.35 -7.64
C VAL A 99 -0.58 14.49 -7.53
N CYS A 100 -1.14 14.09 -6.39
CA CYS A 100 -2.58 14.19 -6.12
C CYS A 100 -2.85 14.43 -4.63
N GLY A 101 -3.81 15.30 -4.30
CA GLY A 101 -4.22 15.57 -2.91
C GLY A 101 -3.08 16.03 -1.99
N GLY A 102 -2.12 16.79 -2.51
CA GLY A 102 -0.94 17.23 -1.78
C GLY A 102 0.10 16.14 -1.49
N ARG A 103 0.01 14.98 -2.17
CA ARG A 103 0.92 13.84 -2.00
C ARG A 103 1.52 13.41 -3.33
N ALA A 104 2.75 12.91 -3.28
CA ALA A 104 3.39 12.17 -4.37
C ALA A 104 3.10 10.67 -4.20
N VAL A 105 2.30 10.11 -5.09
CA VAL A 105 1.94 8.68 -5.10
C VAL A 105 2.79 7.98 -6.17
N PRO A 106 3.69 7.05 -5.79
CA PRO A 106 4.59 6.41 -6.74
C PRO A 106 3.84 5.76 -7.91
N LEU A 107 4.36 5.83 -9.12
CA LEU A 107 3.84 5.14 -10.30
C LEU A 107 4.80 4.03 -10.72
N MET A 108 6.08 4.33 -10.67
CA MET A 108 7.16 3.39 -10.89
C MET A 108 8.39 3.82 -10.08
N TRP A 109 9.26 2.86 -9.81
CA TRP A 109 10.51 3.10 -9.10
C TRP A 109 11.63 2.22 -9.65
N MET A 110 12.85 2.69 -9.45
CA MET A 110 14.09 1.96 -9.70
C MET A 110 14.95 2.06 -8.45
N GLY A 111 15.37 0.91 -7.92
CA GLY A 111 16.17 0.79 -6.70
C GLY A 111 16.60 -0.64 -6.45
#